data_AF-A0A6J6SUE2-F1
#
_entry.id   AF-A0A6J6SUE2-F1
#
_cell.length_a   1.000
_cell.length_b   1.000
_cell.length_c   1.000
_cell.angle_alpha   90.00
_cell.angle_beta   90.00
_cell.angle_gamma   90.00
#
_symmetry.space_group_name_H-M   'P 1'
#
loop_
_entity.id
_entity.type
_entity.pdbx_description
1 polymer ?
#
loop_
_entity_poly.entity_id
_entity_poly.type
_entity_poly.pdbx_seq_one_letter_code
_entity_poly.pdbx_strand_id
1 'polypeptide(L)'
;MLRQVEGSKAIADVVAACKPEVICAYPISPQTHIVEGLSQLVKSGELTGCEFINVESEFSAMSVAIGASATGARTYTATASQGLLYMVEAVYNASGLGLPIVMTVANRAIGGPINIWNDHSDSMSQRDSGWIQLYAESNQEASDLHIQAFRIAEEMSLPVMVCMDGFILTHAFEEIDIPTESEVSVYLPPFKPRQVLDPADPVSIGAMVGPEAFMEVKYMAHERMIESLGHISKAAVDFKKLFNRDSGGLVRAYKVERAETVVIALGSILGTLKDLIDQMQDEGVQIGVLGIIAFRPFPEIELRDALKNCKRVIVLEKAFQTGIGGIVTDDVYRAIRGLNIEHKTLIAGLGGRPITTAALRKYLSQAIANEVSELTFLDLDKEVVTAELARERSLR
;
A
#
# COMPACT_ATOMS: atom_id res chain seq x y z
N MET A 1 -6.23 -22.73 -4.11
CA MET A 1 -5.98 -23.52 -5.34
C MET A 1 -5.02 -22.75 -6.24
N LEU A 2 -3.89 -23.37 -6.62
CA LEU A 2 -2.91 -22.76 -7.55
C LEU A 2 -3.52 -22.56 -8.95
N ARG A 3 -3.41 -21.34 -9.47
CA ARG A 3 -3.87 -20.94 -10.80
C ARG A 3 -2.85 -20.01 -11.43
N GLN A 4 -2.55 -20.21 -12.71
CA GLN A 4 -1.82 -19.23 -13.50
C GLN A 4 -2.79 -18.15 -13.96
N VAL A 5 -2.63 -16.95 -13.44
CA VAL A 5 -3.61 -15.87 -13.62
C VAL A 5 -2.93 -14.50 -13.55
N GLU A 6 -3.54 -13.53 -14.21
CA GLU A 6 -3.15 -12.13 -14.12
C GLU A 6 -3.44 -11.57 -12.72
N GLY A 7 -2.50 -10.80 -12.15
CA GLY A 7 -2.62 -10.26 -10.80
C GLY A 7 -3.96 -9.57 -10.51
N SER A 8 -4.40 -8.66 -11.38
CA SER A 8 -5.68 -7.96 -11.25
C SER A 8 -6.91 -8.88 -11.22
N LYS A 9 -6.91 -9.95 -12.03
CA LYS A 9 -7.99 -10.94 -12.03
C LYS A 9 -7.97 -11.81 -10.78
N ALA A 10 -6.79 -12.13 -10.26
CA ALA A 10 -6.67 -12.80 -8.97
C ALA A 10 -7.26 -11.94 -7.85
N ILE A 11 -7.01 -10.63 -7.87
CA ILE A 11 -7.61 -9.71 -6.88
C ILE A 11 -9.14 -9.69 -7.02
N ALA A 12 -9.69 -9.68 -8.23
CA ALA A 12 -11.14 -9.77 -8.43
C ALA A 12 -11.73 -11.05 -7.81
N ASP A 13 -11.12 -12.22 -8.06
CA ASP A 13 -11.56 -13.51 -7.50
C ASP A 13 -11.49 -13.52 -5.96
N VAL A 14 -10.41 -12.96 -5.39
CA VAL A 14 -10.21 -12.92 -3.94
C VAL A 14 -11.15 -11.93 -3.26
N VAL A 15 -11.36 -10.75 -3.83
CA VAL A 15 -12.33 -9.77 -3.32
C VAL A 15 -13.74 -10.37 -3.39
N ALA A 16 -14.10 -11.07 -4.46
CA ALA A 16 -15.38 -11.78 -4.53
C ALA A 16 -15.51 -12.85 -3.43
N ALA A 17 -14.45 -13.60 -3.13
CA ALA A 17 -14.44 -14.56 -2.02
C ALA A 17 -14.61 -13.89 -0.64
N CYS A 18 -14.28 -12.60 -0.50
CA CYS A 18 -14.55 -11.81 0.71
C CYS A 18 -16.01 -11.34 0.83
N LYS A 19 -16.83 -11.57 -0.21
CA LYS A 19 -18.26 -11.24 -0.26
C LYS A 19 -18.61 -9.79 0.12
N PRO A 20 -18.03 -8.78 -0.56
CA PRO A 20 -18.58 -7.44 -0.45
C PRO A 20 -20.05 -7.44 -0.90
N GLU A 21 -20.87 -6.64 -0.22
CA GLU A 21 -22.29 -6.45 -0.53
C GLU A 21 -22.49 -5.26 -1.47
N VAL A 22 -21.55 -4.31 -1.48
CA VAL A 22 -21.53 -3.20 -2.44
C VAL A 22 -20.14 -3.02 -3.01
N ILE A 23 -20.07 -2.98 -4.34
CA ILE A 23 -18.88 -2.59 -5.10
C ILE A 23 -19.24 -1.37 -5.94
N CYS A 24 -18.53 -0.27 -5.76
CA CYS A 24 -18.71 0.96 -6.53
C CYS A 24 -17.42 1.31 -7.27
N ALA A 25 -17.52 1.50 -8.58
CA ALA A 25 -16.35 1.58 -9.44
C ALA A 25 -16.45 2.66 -10.51
N TYR A 26 -15.32 3.34 -10.72
CA TYR A 26 -15.04 4.15 -11.89
C TYR A 26 -13.73 3.66 -12.53
N PRO A 27 -13.68 3.44 -13.85
CA PRO A 27 -12.53 2.82 -14.49
C PRO A 27 -11.35 3.79 -14.60
N ILE A 28 -10.18 3.35 -14.13
CA ILE A 28 -8.91 4.06 -14.32
C ILE A 28 -7.76 3.06 -14.40
N SER A 29 -6.92 3.15 -15.42
CA SER A 29 -5.75 2.26 -15.54
C SER A 29 -4.77 2.49 -14.36
N PRO A 30 -4.16 1.45 -13.78
CA PRO A 30 -4.20 0.04 -14.17
C PRO A 30 -5.15 -0.85 -13.34
N GLN A 31 -6.09 -0.31 -12.56
CA GLN A 31 -7.00 -1.14 -11.75
C GLN A 31 -8.19 -1.72 -12.54
N THR A 32 -8.47 -1.20 -13.75
CA THR A 32 -9.68 -1.50 -14.53
C THR A 32 -10.03 -2.99 -14.62
N HIS A 33 -9.05 -3.89 -14.82
CA HIS A 33 -9.31 -5.33 -14.90
C HIS A 33 -9.88 -5.93 -13.61
N ILE A 34 -9.60 -5.34 -12.44
CA ILE A 34 -10.15 -5.76 -11.14
C ILE A 34 -11.67 -5.50 -11.13
N VAL A 35 -12.08 -4.27 -11.43
CA VAL A 35 -13.51 -3.89 -11.41
C VAL A 35 -14.30 -4.52 -12.54
N GLU A 36 -13.68 -4.75 -13.71
CA GLU A 36 -14.30 -5.52 -14.80
C GLU A 36 -14.54 -6.98 -14.38
N GLY A 37 -13.56 -7.64 -13.76
CA GLY A 37 -13.70 -9.00 -13.25
C GLY A 37 -14.80 -9.12 -12.20
N LEU A 38 -14.82 -8.20 -11.24
CA LEU A 38 -15.88 -8.14 -10.22
C LEU A 38 -17.26 -7.90 -10.83
N SER A 39 -17.37 -6.99 -11.80
CA SER A 39 -18.63 -6.74 -12.51
C SER A 39 -19.15 -7.99 -13.22
N GLN A 40 -18.25 -8.77 -13.84
CA GLN A 40 -18.60 -10.03 -14.49
C GLN A 40 -19.11 -11.06 -13.49
N LEU A 41 -18.43 -11.23 -12.35
CA LEU A 41 -18.82 -12.17 -11.28
C LEU A 41 -20.18 -11.83 -10.67
N VAL A 42 -20.48 -10.53 -10.46
CA VAL A 42 -21.80 -10.08 -10.02
C VAL A 42 -22.85 -10.35 -11.09
N LYS A 43 -22.54 -10.03 -12.36
CA LYS A 43 -23.50 -10.19 -13.46
C LYS A 43 -23.82 -11.65 -13.79
N SER A 44 -22.85 -12.56 -13.65
CA SER A 44 -23.03 -13.99 -13.85
C SER A 44 -23.78 -14.66 -12.69
N GLY A 45 -23.83 -14.01 -11.52
CA GLY A 45 -24.41 -14.56 -10.30
C GLY A 45 -23.45 -15.44 -9.51
N GLU A 46 -22.16 -15.46 -9.84
CA GLU A 46 -21.13 -16.13 -9.05
C GLU A 46 -20.87 -15.39 -7.73
N LEU A 47 -20.83 -14.05 -7.76
CA LEU A 47 -20.85 -13.22 -6.56
C LEU A 47 -22.30 -12.83 -6.22
N THR A 48 -22.93 -13.61 -5.35
CA THR A 48 -24.32 -13.39 -4.92
C THR A 48 -24.43 -12.36 -3.79
N GLY A 49 -25.55 -11.64 -3.73
CA GLY A 49 -25.81 -10.65 -2.66
C GLY A 49 -24.97 -9.38 -2.74
N CYS A 50 -24.32 -9.12 -3.87
CA CYS A 50 -23.53 -7.92 -4.12
C CYS A 50 -24.22 -7.04 -5.16
N GLU A 51 -24.32 -5.74 -4.88
CA GLU A 51 -24.69 -4.73 -5.87
C GLU A 51 -23.42 -4.10 -6.47
N PHE A 52 -23.32 -4.09 -7.80
CA PHE A 52 -22.23 -3.43 -8.52
C PHE A 52 -22.71 -2.11 -9.12
N ILE A 53 -22.15 -0.99 -8.67
CA ILE A 53 -22.59 0.35 -9.06
C ILE A 53 -21.52 1.02 -9.93
N ASN A 54 -21.89 1.30 -11.19
CA ASN A 54 -21.12 2.20 -12.05
C ASN A 54 -21.45 3.65 -11.69
N VAL A 55 -20.44 4.36 -11.21
CA VAL A 55 -20.56 5.79 -10.88
C VAL A 55 -19.98 6.65 -12.00
N GLU A 56 -20.25 7.95 -11.94
CA GLU A 56 -19.77 8.94 -12.92
C GLU A 56 -18.35 9.44 -12.64
N SER A 57 -17.80 9.16 -11.45
CA SER A 57 -16.43 9.54 -11.09
C SER A 57 -15.91 8.84 -9.84
N GLU A 58 -14.60 8.94 -9.57
CA GLU A 58 -13.97 8.42 -8.36
C GLU A 58 -14.48 9.07 -7.06
N PHE A 59 -14.78 10.37 -7.07
CA PHE A 59 -15.40 11.04 -5.92
C PHE A 59 -16.73 10.38 -5.55
N SER A 60 -17.53 10.08 -6.57
CA SER A 60 -18.83 9.42 -6.43
C SER A 60 -18.66 7.96 -6.01
N ALA A 61 -17.59 7.28 -6.45
CA ALA A 61 -17.27 5.92 -5.99
C ALA A 61 -17.09 5.89 -4.48
N MET A 62 -16.22 6.74 -3.93
CA MET A 62 -16.01 6.78 -2.48
C MET A 62 -17.25 7.28 -1.72
N SER A 63 -18.02 8.21 -2.30
CA SER A 63 -19.28 8.69 -1.69
C SER A 63 -20.34 7.59 -1.56
N VAL A 64 -20.50 6.77 -2.61
CA VAL A 64 -21.36 5.57 -2.58
C VAL A 64 -20.83 4.57 -1.56
N ALA A 65 -19.51 4.37 -1.50
CA ALA A 65 -18.90 3.47 -0.53
C ALA A 65 -19.18 3.88 0.92
N ILE A 66 -19.08 5.18 1.21
CA ILE A 66 -19.41 5.76 2.52
C ILE A 66 -20.87 5.47 2.88
N GLY A 67 -21.81 5.74 1.96
CA GLY A 67 -23.22 5.47 2.18
C GLY A 67 -23.50 3.99 2.46
N ALA A 68 -22.98 3.11 1.61
CA ALA A 68 -23.13 1.66 1.75
C ALA A 68 -22.59 1.14 3.09
N SER A 69 -21.36 1.53 3.42
CA SER A 69 -20.72 1.13 4.68
C SER A 69 -21.45 1.68 5.90
N ALA A 70 -21.92 2.92 5.85
CA ALA A 70 -22.71 3.53 6.92
C ALA A 70 -24.08 2.84 7.11
N THR A 71 -24.64 2.22 6.07
CA THR A 71 -25.85 1.37 6.18
C THR A 71 -25.54 -0.08 6.55
N GLY A 72 -24.29 -0.41 6.86
CA GLY A 72 -23.89 -1.71 7.39
C GLY A 72 -23.42 -2.73 6.35
N ALA A 73 -23.23 -2.32 5.09
CA ALA A 73 -22.77 -3.21 4.02
C ALA A 73 -21.25 -3.33 3.98
N ARG A 74 -20.73 -4.56 3.81
CA ARG A 74 -19.31 -4.78 3.48
C ARG A 74 -19.02 -4.16 2.10
N THR A 75 -18.10 -3.21 2.05
CA THR A 75 -17.97 -2.30 0.90
C THR A 75 -16.56 -2.30 0.31
N TYR A 76 -16.47 -2.27 -1.02
CA TYR A 76 -15.21 -2.28 -1.75
C TYR A 76 -15.18 -1.30 -2.93
N THR A 77 -13.99 -0.77 -3.22
CA THR A 77 -13.71 0.01 -4.44
C THR A 77 -12.25 -0.18 -4.89
N ALA A 78 -11.91 0.26 -6.10
CA ALA A 78 -10.54 0.24 -6.60
C ALA A 78 -10.26 1.51 -7.41
N THR A 79 -9.06 2.08 -7.25
CA THR A 79 -8.64 3.30 -7.97
C THR A 79 -7.12 3.34 -8.20
N ALA A 80 -6.64 4.41 -8.83
CA ALA A 80 -5.23 4.69 -9.08
C ALA A 80 -5.01 6.19 -9.36
N SER A 81 -3.82 6.73 -9.07
CA SER A 81 -3.36 8.04 -9.56
C SER A 81 -4.40 9.17 -9.42
N GLN A 82 -4.83 9.75 -10.53
CA GLN A 82 -5.74 10.90 -10.59
C GLN A 82 -7.10 10.57 -9.98
N GLY A 83 -7.53 9.32 -10.07
CA GLY A 83 -8.77 8.88 -9.47
C GLY A 83 -8.74 8.95 -7.95
N LEU A 84 -7.62 8.53 -7.35
CA LEU A 84 -7.40 8.66 -5.91
C LEU A 84 -7.39 10.14 -5.48
N LEU A 85 -6.74 11.01 -6.26
CA LEU A 85 -6.74 12.45 -6.00
C LEU A 85 -8.13 13.08 -6.14
N TYR A 86 -8.94 12.61 -7.08
CA TYR A 86 -10.27 13.14 -7.31
C TYR A 86 -11.26 12.75 -6.19
N MET A 87 -10.99 11.66 -5.45
CA MET A 87 -11.80 11.23 -4.31
C MET A 87 -11.28 11.67 -2.94
N VAL A 88 -10.23 12.49 -2.85
CA VAL A 88 -9.50 12.77 -1.59
C VAL A 88 -10.38 13.26 -0.44
N GLU A 89 -11.32 14.18 -0.69
CA GLU A 89 -12.21 14.68 0.36
C GLU A 89 -13.04 13.54 0.97
N ALA A 90 -13.62 12.69 0.12
CA ALA A 90 -14.38 11.52 0.56
C ALA A 90 -13.49 10.49 1.27
N VAL A 91 -12.23 10.31 0.84
CA VAL A 91 -11.25 9.44 1.53
C VAL A 91 -11.05 9.89 2.98
N TYR A 92 -10.85 11.19 3.24
CA TYR A 92 -10.73 11.70 4.62
C TYR A 92 -12.03 11.50 5.42
N ASN A 93 -13.19 11.68 4.78
CA ASN A 93 -14.48 11.44 5.43
C ASN A 93 -14.68 9.97 5.81
N ALA A 94 -14.36 9.00 4.94
CA ALA A 94 -14.48 7.58 5.25
C ALA A 94 -13.72 7.19 6.53
N SER A 95 -12.49 7.70 6.70
CA SER A 95 -11.70 7.49 7.91
C SER A 95 -12.26 8.23 9.12
N GLY A 96 -12.59 9.51 8.96
CA GLY A 96 -13.15 10.33 10.04
C GLY A 96 -14.49 9.81 10.58
N LEU A 97 -15.27 9.16 9.71
CA LEU A 97 -16.51 8.50 10.07
C LEU A 97 -16.27 7.11 10.65
N GLY A 98 -15.07 6.51 10.54
CA GLY A 98 -14.76 5.19 11.07
C GLY A 98 -15.39 4.04 10.27
N LEU A 99 -15.49 4.19 8.95
CA LEU A 99 -16.16 3.23 8.08
C LEU A 99 -15.19 2.16 7.54
N PRO A 100 -15.47 0.85 7.71
CA PRO A 100 -14.59 -0.24 7.29
C PRO A 100 -14.66 -0.51 5.79
N ILE A 101 -14.15 0.42 4.99
CA ILE A 101 -14.09 0.31 3.52
C ILE A 101 -12.72 -0.24 3.12
N VAL A 102 -12.70 -1.23 2.23
CA VAL A 102 -11.45 -1.72 1.62
C VAL A 102 -11.32 -1.14 0.21
N MET A 103 -10.16 -0.56 -0.08
CA MET A 103 -9.84 0.00 -1.38
C MET A 103 -8.55 -0.58 -1.93
N THR A 104 -8.57 -1.07 -3.17
CA THR A 104 -7.32 -1.35 -3.88
C THR A 104 -6.80 -0.06 -4.51
N VAL A 105 -5.55 0.28 -4.22
CA VAL A 105 -4.82 1.35 -4.91
C VAL A 105 -3.80 0.68 -5.83
N ALA A 106 -4.13 0.62 -7.12
CA ALA A 106 -3.20 0.14 -8.13
C ALA A 106 -2.18 1.24 -8.44
N ASN A 107 -1.14 1.32 -7.62
CA ASN A 107 -0.21 2.45 -7.54
C ASN A 107 0.30 2.89 -8.92
N ARG A 108 0.05 4.16 -9.23
CA ARG A 108 0.36 4.80 -10.50
C ARG A 108 0.80 6.23 -10.26
N ALA A 109 1.77 6.66 -11.06
CA ALA A 109 2.28 8.03 -11.08
C ALA A 109 1.17 9.10 -11.16
N ILE A 110 1.25 10.10 -10.27
CA ILE A 110 0.45 11.32 -10.35
C ILE A 110 0.93 12.17 -11.55
N GLY A 111 -0.02 12.75 -12.27
CA GLY A 111 0.21 13.48 -13.51
C GLY A 111 0.97 14.81 -13.35
N GLY A 112 1.54 15.22 -14.48
CA GLY A 112 2.31 16.45 -14.69
C GLY A 112 3.80 16.18 -14.95
N PRO A 113 4.20 15.57 -16.09
CA PRO A 113 3.40 15.11 -17.24
C PRO A 113 2.58 13.84 -16.95
N ILE A 114 1.55 13.55 -17.75
CA ILE A 114 0.74 12.34 -17.54
C ILE A 114 1.60 11.07 -17.63
N ASN A 115 1.39 10.15 -16.70
CA ASN A 115 2.05 8.85 -16.70
C ASN A 115 1.08 7.78 -16.19
N ILE A 116 1.02 6.66 -16.92
CA ILE A 116 0.16 5.52 -16.58
C ILE A 116 0.89 4.45 -15.77
N TRP A 117 2.22 4.49 -15.80
CA TRP A 117 3.07 3.51 -15.17
C TRP A 117 3.19 3.73 -13.67
N ASN A 118 3.76 2.74 -13.01
CA ASN A 118 3.82 2.70 -11.57
C ASN A 118 4.90 3.59 -10.97
N ASP A 119 4.46 4.29 -9.93
CA ASP A 119 5.23 4.73 -8.79
C ASP A 119 4.21 4.85 -7.63
N HIS A 120 4.65 5.20 -6.42
CA HIS A 120 3.81 5.25 -5.22
C HIS A 120 3.25 6.64 -4.90
N SER A 121 3.43 7.63 -5.78
CA SER A 121 3.06 9.02 -5.50
C SER A 121 1.58 9.20 -5.14
N ASP A 122 0.70 8.37 -5.69
CA ASP A 122 -0.73 8.37 -5.38
C ASP A 122 -1.02 7.97 -3.93
N SER A 123 -0.70 6.76 -3.52
CA SER A 123 -0.87 6.32 -2.12
C SER A 123 -0.12 7.21 -1.13
N MET A 124 1.08 7.68 -1.49
CA MET A 124 1.89 8.57 -0.65
C MET A 124 1.25 9.95 -0.47
N SER A 125 0.48 10.44 -1.44
CA SER A 125 -0.33 11.67 -1.28
C SER A 125 -1.43 11.53 -0.23
N GLN A 126 -1.84 10.28 0.09
CA GLN A 126 -2.91 9.96 1.04
C GLN A 126 -2.41 9.37 2.35
N ARG A 127 -1.11 9.42 2.64
CA ARG A 127 -0.51 8.85 3.86
C ARG A 127 -1.06 9.44 5.16
N ASP A 128 -1.65 10.63 5.11
CA ASP A 128 -2.19 11.36 6.27
C ASP A 128 -3.74 11.31 6.33
N SER A 129 -4.36 10.53 5.45
CA SER A 129 -5.83 10.43 5.34
C SER A 129 -6.51 9.61 6.45
N GLY A 130 -5.73 9.01 7.34
CA GLY A 130 -6.25 8.13 8.39
C GLY A 130 -6.67 6.74 7.88
N TRP A 131 -6.20 6.33 6.70
CA TRP A 131 -6.35 4.98 6.18
C TRP A 131 -5.13 4.12 6.56
N ILE A 132 -5.38 2.84 6.84
CA ILE A 132 -4.31 1.85 6.91
C ILE A 132 -3.80 1.62 5.49
N GLN A 133 -2.48 1.59 5.28
CA GLN A 133 -1.86 1.37 3.98
C GLN A 133 -0.99 0.12 4.02
N LEU A 134 -1.40 -0.92 3.28
CA LEU A 134 -0.71 -2.20 3.17
C LEU A 134 -0.10 -2.35 1.76
N TYR A 135 1.22 -2.49 1.65
CA TYR A 135 1.93 -2.60 0.37
C TYR A 135 2.26 -4.05 0.05
N ALA A 136 1.79 -4.53 -1.10
CA ALA A 136 2.01 -5.90 -1.54
C ALA A 136 3.35 -6.07 -2.26
N GLU A 137 4.13 -7.08 -1.90
CA GLU A 137 5.36 -7.46 -2.60
C GLU A 137 5.10 -8.24 -3.90
N SER A 138 4.10 -9.11 -3.92
CA SER A 138 3.82 -10.02 -5.04
C SER A 138 2.32 -10.15 -5.30
N ASN A 139 1.91 -10.81 -6.38
CA ASN A 139 0.48 -11.04 -6.62
C ASN A 139 -0.13 -12.01 -5.59
N GLN A 140 0.66 -12.97 -5.09
CA GLN A 140 0.24 -13.83 -3.98
C GLN A 140 0.01 -13.01 -2.70
N GLU A 141 0.94 -12.13 -2.35
CA GLU A 141 0.77 -11.29 -1.17
C GLU A 141 -0.37 -10.29 -1.35
N ALA A 142 -0.53 -9.70 -2.55
CA ALA A 142 -1.66 -8.84 -2.84
C ALA A 142 -2.98 -9.59 -2.60
N SER A 143 -3.10 -10.82 -3.07
CA SER A 143 -4.26 -11.69 -2.81
C SER A 143 -4.50 -11.88 -1.31
N ASP A 144 -3.47 -12.31 -0.58
CA ASP A 144 -3.58 -12.57 0.85
C ASP A 144 -3.90 -11.31 1.67
N LEU A 145 -3.35 -10.15 1.27
CA LEU A 145 -3.59 -8.87 1.94
C LEU A 145 -5.02 -8.36 1.79
N HIS A 146 -5.74 -8.65 0.70
CA HIS A 146 -7.14 -8.22 0.57
C HIS A 146 -8.04 -8.92 1.60
N ILE A 147 -7.82 -10.22 1.85
CA ILE A 147 -8.54 -10.98 2.86
C ILE A 147 -8.26 -10.43 4.26
N GLN A 148 -6.98 -10.13 4.55
CA GLN A 148 -6.57 -9.51 5.80
C GLN A 148 -7.15 -8.10 5.95
N ALA A 149 -7.18 -7.31 4.87
CA ALA A 149 -7.67 -5.93 4.87
C ALA A 149 -9.14 -5.84 5.28
N PHE A 150 -10.01 -6.71 4.77
CA PHE A 150 -11.42 -6.74 5.21
C PHE A 150 -11.53 -7.04 6.70
N ARG A 151 -10.81 -8.06 7.19
CA ARG A 151 -10.84 -8.41 8.61
C ARG A 151 -10.34 -7.27 9.49
N ILE A 152 -9.20 -6.67 9.14
CA ILE A 152 -8.61 -5.53 9.87
C ILE A 152 -9.57 -4.35 9.85
N ALA A 153 -10.16 -4.02 8.69
CA ALA A 153 -11.08 -2.91 8.55
C ALA A 153 -12.28 -3.07 9.48
N GLU A 154 -12.92 -4.25 9.45
CA GLU A 154 -14.10 -4.57 10.25
C GLU A 154 -13.82 -4.65 11.74
N GLU A 155 -12.69 -5.25 12.14
CA GLU A 155 -12.27 -5.33 13.54
C GLU A 155 -11.88 -3.96 14.11
N MET A 156 -11.38 -3.03 13.28
CA MET A 156 -10.93 -1.73 13.77
C MET A 156 -11.93 -0.61 13.55
N SER A 157 -12.92 -0.76 12.65
CA SER A 157 -13.69 0.36 12.13
C SER A 157 -12.78 1.43 11.51
N LEU A 158 -11.79 0.97 10.74
CA LEU A 158 -10.86 1.80 10.00
C LEU A 158 -10.86 1.37 8.54
N PRO A 159 -10.79 2.32 7.59
CA PRO A 159 -10.67 1.96 6.20
C PRO A 159 -9.23 1.53 5.85
N VAL A 160 -9.09 0.64 4.87
CA VAL A 160 -7.80 0.02 4.49
C VAL A 160 -7.56 0.16 2.99
N MET A 161 -6.38 0.68 2.64
CA MET A 161 -5.85 0.68 1.28
C MET A 161 -4.91 -0.51 1.11
N VAL A 162 -5.21 -1.39 0.16
CA VAL A 162 -4.25 -2.39 -0.34
C VAL A 162 -3.54 -1.80 -1.55
N CYS A 163 -2.29 -1.42 -1.35
CA CYS A 163 -1.40 -0.78 -2.32
C CYS A 163 -0.68 -1.86 -3.15
N MET A 164 -0.96 -1.87 -4.45
CA MET A 164 -0.45 -2.87 -5.39
C MET A 164 0.24 -2.16 -6.55
N ASP A 165 1.48 -2.53 -6.87
CA ASP A 165 2.24 -1.87 -7.93
C ASP A 165 1.60 -2.07 -9.31
N GLY A 166 1.13 -0.95 -9.90
CA GLY A 166 0.50 -0.91 -11.21
C GLY A 166 1.41 -1.45 -12.31
N PHE A 167 0.84 -2.16 -13.29
CA PHE A 167 1.52 -2.95 -14.32
C PHE A 167 2.44 -4.08 -13.80
N ILE A 168 3.33 -3.81 -12.85
CA ILE A 168 4.30 -4.78 -12.31
C ILE A 168 3.60 -5.95 -11.63
N LEU A 169 2.59 -5.67 -10.80
CA LEU A 169 1.76 -6.70 -10.17
C LEU A 169 0.45 -6.86 -10.94
N THR A 170 -0.30 -5.77 -11.09
CA THR A 170 -1.68 -5.83 -11.65
C THR A 170 -1.83 -6.54 -13.00
N HIS A 171 -0.80 -6.49 -13.86
CA HIS A 171 -0.82 -7.08 -15.21
C HIS A 171 0.12 -8.27 -15.36
N ALA A 172 0.92 -8.59 -14.33
CA ALA A 172 1.80 -9.76 -14.38
C ALA A 172 0.99 -11.05 -14.25
N PHE A 173 1.41 -12.06 -14.99
CA PHE A 173 0.90 -13.42 -14.85
C PHE A 173 1.83 -14.21 -13.95
N GLU A 174 1.28 -14.72 -12.86
CA GLU A 174 1.99 -15.55 -11.90
C GLU A 174 1.13 -16.75 -11.52
N GLU A 175 1.75 -17.77 -10.95
CA GLU A 175 1.01 -18.84 -10.28
C GLU A 175 0.62 -18.34 -8.88
N ILE A 176 -0.69 -18.28 -8.62
CA ILE A 176 -1.25 -17.76 -7.37
C ILE A 176 -2.15 -18.83 -6.74
N ASP A 177 -1.94 -19.08 -5.46
CA ASP A 177 -2.81 -19.89 -4.62
C ASP A 177 -3.99 -19.06 -4.14
N ILE A 178 -5.10 -19.10 -4.89
CA ILE A 178 -6.33 -18.37 -4.56
C ILE A 178 -7.16 -19.19 -3.56
N PRO A 179 -7.44 -18.68 -2.35
CA PRO A 179 -8.31 -19.34 -1.40
C PRO A 179 -9.73 -19.56 -1.91
N THR A 180 -10.35 -20.63 -1.47
CA THR A 180 -11.77 -20.87 -1.69
C THR A 180 -12.62 -19.97 -0.77
N GLU A 181 -13.86 -19.68 -1.18
CA GLU A 181 -14.82 -18.93 -0.38
C GLU A 181 -15.03 -19.51 1.02
N SER A 182 -15.02 -20.85 1.16
CA SER A 182 -15.17 -21.52 2.45
C SER A 182 -13.98 -21.29 3.36
N GLU A 183 -12.74 -21.32 2.83
CA GLU A 183 -11.54 -20.99 3.59
C GLU A 183 -11.54 -19.51 4.01
N VAL A 184 -11.93 -18.60 3.10
CA VAL A 184 -12.06 -17.18 3.42
C VAL A 184 -13.11 -16.95 4.49
N SER A 185 -14.26 -17.63 4.43
CA SER A 185 -15.35 -17.48 5.42
C SER A 185 -14.96 -17.93 6.83
N VAL A 186 -13.98 -18.84 6.97
CA VAL A 186 -13.42 -19.23 8.27
C VAL A 186 -12.55 -18.11 8.85
N TYR A 187 -11.82 -17.39 7.99
CA TYR A 187 -10.95 -16.28 8.39
C TYR A 187 -11.72 -14.97 8.62
N LEU A 188 -12.65 -14.68 7.71
CA LEU A 188 -13.44 -13.46 7.62
C LEU A 188 -14.92 -13.83 7.81
N PRO A 189 -15.42 -13.85 9.06
CA PRO A 189 -16.82 -14.16 9.32
C PRO A 189 -17.77 -13.10 8.72
N PRO A 190 -19.09 -13.33 8.74
CA PRO A 190 -20.06 -12.33 8.32
C PRO A 190 -19.86 -10.99 9.05
N PHE A 191 -19.86 -9.90 8.28
CA PHE A 191 -19.64 -8.56 8.80
C PHE A 191 -20.72 -8.19 9.82
N LYS A 192 -20.30 -7.62 10.94
CA LYS A 192 -21.19 -7.04 11.95
C LYS A 192 -20.80 -5.57 12.13
N PRO A 193 -21.56 -4.62 11.56
CA PRO A 193 -21.22 -3.21 11.65
C PRO A 193 -21.27 -2.72 13.10
N ARG A 194 -20.26 -1.93 13.48
CA ARG A 194 -20.23 -1.27 14.81
C ARG A 194 -21.19 -0.09 14.89
N GLN A 195 -21.41 0.57 13.77
CA GLN A 195 -22.29 1.71 13.61
C GLN A 195 -23.06 1.51 12.31
N VAL A 196 -24.36 1.76 12.37
CA VAL A 196 -25.28 1.58 11.25
C VAL A 196 -26.33 2.68 11.27
N LEU A 197 -26.65 3.21 10.11
CA LEU A 197 -27.81 4.08 9.93
C LEU A 197 -29.06 3.21 9.86
N ASP A 198 -29.79 3.12 10.97
CA ASP A 198 -31.06 2.38 11.08
C ASP A 198 -32.20 3.34 11.48
N PRO A 199 -33.27 3.47 10.68
CA PRO A 199 -34.45 4.24 11.08
C PRO A 199 -35.13 3.77 12.37
N ALA A 200 -34.95 2.50 12.75
CA ALA A 200 -35.48 1.95 14.00
C ALA A 200 -34.64 2.30 15.24
N ASP A 201 -33.34 2.59 15.06
CA ASP A 201 -32.41 3.04 16.11
C ASP A 201 -31.54 4.20 15.57
N PRO A 202 -32.13 5.41 15.43
CA PRO A 202 -31.50 6.48 14.67
C PRO A 202 -30.29 7.08 15.38
N VAL A 203 -29.17 7.18 14.66
CA VAL A 203 -27.94 7.85 15.08
C VAL A 203 -27.56 8.97 14.12
N SER A 204 -26.81 9.95 14.61
CA SER A 204 -26.18 11.00 13.78
C SER A 204 -24.70 10.66 13.57
N ILE A 205 -24.28 10.46 12.32
CA ILE A 205 -22.89 10.18 11.94
C ILE A 205 -22.35 11.38 11.17
N GLY A 206 -21.14 11.84 11.49
CA GLY A 206 -20.51 12.96 10.79
C GLY A 206 -21.06 14.35 11.16
N ALA A 207 -21.60 14.50 12.38
CA ALA A 207 -22.08 15.80 12.85
C ALA A 207 -20.95 16.84 12.92
N MET A 208 -21.31 18.12 12.78
CA MET A 208 -20.38 19.22 13.01
C MET A 208 -19.94 19.23 14.48
N VAL A 209 -18.63 19.15 14.72
CA VAL A 209 -18.03 19.24 16.06
C VAL A 209 -17.25 20.54 16.16
N GLY A 210 -17.49 21.31 17.23
CA GLY A 210 -16.79 22.57 17.50
C GLY A 210 -15.39 22.37 18.09
N PRO A 211 -14.62 23.47 18.24
CA PRO A 211 -13.26 23.45 18.81
C PRO A 211 -13.16 22.81 20.21
N GLU A 212 -14.26 22.78 20.97
CA GLU A 212 -14.36 22.21 22.31
C GLU A 212 -14.24 20.67 22.37
N ALA A 213 -14.37 19.98 21.23
CA ALA A 213 -14.32 18.51 21.18
C ALA A 213 -13.58 17.95 19.95
N PHE A 214 -13.30 18.77 18.93
CA PHE A 214 -12.66 18.28 17.70
C PHE A 214 -11.28 17.67 17.95
N MET A 215 -10.52 18.24 18.89
CA MET A 215 -9.20 17.73 19.27
C MET A 215 -9.30 16.32 19.88
N GLU A 216 -10.25 16.10 20.77
CA GLU A 216 -10.52 14.82 21.43
C GLU A 216 -10.97 13.77 20.42
N VAL A 217 -11.82 14.14 19.45
CA VAL A 217 -12.21 13.26 18.34
C VAL A 217 -11.00 12.83 17.51
N LYS A 218 -10.09 13.76 17.18
CA LYS A 218 -8.86 13.45 16.46
C LYS A 218 -7.90 12.58 17.30
N TYR A 219 -7.84 12.81 18.61
CA TYR A 219 -7.05 11.97 19.51
C TYR A 219 -7.57 10.52 19.56
N MET A 220 -8.89 10.32 19.61
CA MET A 220 -9.49 8.98 19.53
C MET A 220 -9.17 8.27 18.20
N ALA A 221 -9.15 9.00 17.09
CA ALA A 221 -8.73 8.45 15.79
C ALA A 221 -7.25 8.05 15.79
N HIS A 222 -6.39 8.85 16.44
CA HIS A 222 -4.98 8.54 16.63
C HIS A 222 -4.76 7.24 17.45
N GLU A 223 -5.42 7.12 18.60
CA GLU A 223 -5.34 5.90 19.43
C GLU A 223 -5.76 4.65 18.66
N ARG A 224 -6.86 4.74 17.89
CA ARG A 224 -7.35 3.62 17.07
C ARG A 224 -6.36 3.23 15.97
N MET A 225 -5.70 4.21 15.35
CA MET A 225 -4.67 3.97 14.35
C MET A 225 -3.44 3.29 14.99
N ILE A 226 -3.02 3.68 16.19
CA ILE A 226 -1.94 2.99 16.94
C ILE A 226 -2.33 1.56 17.29
N GLU A 227 -3.53 1.36 17.84
CA GLU A 227 -4.05 0.04 18.23
C GLU A 227 -4.06 -0.94 17.03
N SER A 228 -4.28 -0.43 15.81
CA SER A 228 -4.31 -1.24 14.60
C SER A 228 -2.98 -1.96 14.30
N LEU A 229 -1.82 -1.50 14.81
CA LEU A 229 -0.54 -2.21 14.67
C LEU A 229 -0.62 -3.66 15.20
N GLY A 230 -1.26 -3.83 16.37
CA GLY A 230 -1.48 -5.13 16.98
C GLY A 230 -2.45 -6.00 16.20
N HIS A 231 -3.51 -5.40 15.65
CA HIS A 231 -4.49 -6.10 14.82
C HIS A 231 -3.93 -6.54 13.46
N ILE A 232 -3.11 -5.71 12.81
CA ILE A 232 -2.39 -6.08 11.57
C ILE A 232 -1.48 -7.27 11.83
N SER A 233 -0.71 -7.24 12.93
CA SER A 233 0.18 -8.36 13.31
C SER A 233 -0.61 -9.64 13.60
N LYS A 234 -1.71 -9.53 14.36
CA LYS A 234 -2.58 -10.66 14.68
C LYS A 234 -3.24 -11.25 13.44
N ALA A 235 -3.72 -10.40 12.53
CA ALA A 235 -4.31 -10.80 11.27
C ALA A 235 -3.32 -11.66 10.46
N ALA A 236 -2.06 -11.23 10.32
CA ALA A 236 -1.03 -11.98 9.62
C ALA A 236 -0.69 -13.31 10.30
N VAL A 237 -0.58 -13.34 11.63
CA VAL A 237 -0.32 -14.57 12.40
C VAL A 237 -1.45 -15.58 12.22
N ASP A 238 -2.71 -15.13 12.32
CA ASP A 238 -3.86 -16.02 12.12
C ASP A 238 -3.99 -16.46 10.66
N PHE A 239 -3.61 -15.60 9.71
CA PHE A 239 -3.59 -15.92 8.29
C PHE A 239 -2.59 -17.05 8.02
N LYS A 240 -1.37 -16.93 8.55
CA LYS A 240 -0.35 -17.97 8.45
C LYS A 240 -0.79 -19.30 9.05
N LYS A 241 -1.51 -19.30 10.18
CA LYS A 241 -2.03 -20.54 10.79
C LYS A 241 -3.06 -21.25 9.90
N LEU A 242 -3.93 -20.49 9.25
CA LEU A 242 -5.03 -21.05 8.47
C LEU A 242 -4.61 -21.42 7.05
N PHE A 243 -3.88 -20.53 6.37
CA PHE A 243 -3.51 -20.67 4.96
C PHE A 243 -2.09 -21.21 4.75
N ASN A 244 -1.30 -21.35 5.81
CA ASN A 244 0.11 -21.77 5.75
C ASN A 244 0.99 -20.89 4.85
N ARG A 245 0.66 -19.60 4.74
CA ARG A 245 1.41 -18.59 3.98
C ARG A 245 1.78 -17.41 4.87
N ASP A 246 3.04 -16.99 4.78
CA ASP A 246 3.59 -15.91 5.61
C ASP A 246 3.42 -14.54 4.93
N SER A 247 2.16 -14.09 4.87
CA SER A 247 1.75 -12.88 4.15
C SER A 247 1.23 -11.81 5.10
N GLY A 248 1.48 -10.54 4.79
CA GLY A 248 1.05 -9.41 5.60
C GLY A 248 1.98 -9.09 6.78
N GLY A 249 1.40 -8.47 7.81
CA GLY A 249 2.12 -8.00 9.00
C GLY A 249 2.62 -6.56 8.84
N LEU A 250 3.56 -6.18 9.71
CA LEU A 250 4.06 -4.80 9.78
C LEU A 250 5.30 -4.60 8.91
N VAL A 251 6.31 -5.42 9.13
CA VAL A 251 7.58 -5.43 8.38
C VAL A 251 7.99 -6.87 8.07
N ARG A 252 8.75 -7.05 7.00
CA ARG A 252 9.34 -8.33 6.60
C ARG A 252 10.85 -8.20 6.46
N ALA A 253 11.58 -8.78 7.41
CA ALA A 253 13.04 -8.86 7.33
C ALA A 253 13.46 -10.02 6.41
N TYR A 254 14.49 -9.78 5.60
CA TYR A 254 15.16 -10.78 4.79
C TYR A 254 16.66 -10.64 4.95
N LYS A 255 17.28 -11.61 5.62
CA LYS A 255 18.73 -11.67 5.88
C LYS A 255 19.30 -10.43 6.57
N VAL A 256 18.57 -9.90 7.57
CA VAL A 256 18.91 -8.66 8.28
C VAL A 256 19.81 -8.90 9.51
N GLU A 257 19.74 -10.09 10.11
CA GLU A 257 20.33 -10.38 11.43
C GLU A 257 21.86 -10.18 11.50
N ARG A 258 22.55 -10.31 10.35
CA ARG A 258 24.00 -10.13 10.22
C ARG A 258 24.38 -9.07 9.19
N ALA A 259 23.43 -8.23 8.78
CA ALA A 259 23.65 -7.21 7.77
C ALA A 259 24.26 -5.95 8.39
N GLU A 260 25.36 -5.45 7.82
CA GLU A 260 25.88 -4.12 8.14
C GLU A 260 25.12 -3.02 7.40
N THR A 261 24.61 -3.33 6.20
CA THR A 261 23.76 -2.44 5.41
C THR A 261 22.37 -3.06 5.23
N VAL A 262 21.30 -2.31 5.49
CA VAL A 262 19.93 -2.77 5.27
C VAL A 262 19.25 -1.89 4.23
N VAL A 263 18.73 -2.50 3.16
CA VAL A 263 17.90 -1.82 2.16
C VAL A 263 16.44 -1.88 2.61
N ILE A 264 15.79 -0.73 2.71
CA ILE A 264 14.38 -0.60 3.11
C ILE A 264 13.58 -0.22 1.87
N ALA A 265 12.46 -0.90 1.62
CA ALA A 265 11.59 -0.58 0.49
C ALA A 265 10.13 -0.97 0.74
N LEU A 266 9.26 -0.48 -0.14
CA LEU A 266 7.83 -0.82 -0.23
C LEU A 266 7.54 -1.55 -1.54
N GLY A 267 6.53 -2.41 -1.52
CA GLY A 267 5.93 -2.97 -2.73
C GLY A 267 6.83 -3.93 -3.49
N SER A 268 6.65 -4.02 -4.80
CA SER A 268 7.13 -5.15 -5.59
C SER A 268 8.64 -5.21 -5.78
N ILE A 269 9.35 -4.11 -5.54
CA ILE A 269 10.81 -4.05 -5.67
C ILE A 269 11.52 -4.95 -4.66
N LEU A 270 10.83 -5.32 -3.56
CA LEU A 270 11.34 -6.23 -2.54
C LEU A 270 11.75 -7.58 -3.14
N GLY A 271 11.00 -8.13 -4.10
CA GLY A 271 11.36 -9.38 -4.76
C GLY A 271 12.70 -9.29 -5.47
N THR A 272 12.90 -8.27 -6.31
CA THR A 272 14.17 -8.02 -7.01
C THR A 272 15.33 -7.75 -6.05
N LEU A 273 15.07 -7.06 -4.94
CA LEU A 273 16.08 -6.82 -3.92
C LEU A 273 16.52 -8.13 -3.25
N LYS A 274 15.61 -9.04 -2.91
CA LYS A 274 15.96 -10.34 -2.31
C LYS A 274 16.91 -11.13 -3.21
N ASP A 275 16.61 -11.23 -4.50
CA ASP A 275 17.46 -11.92 -5.48
C ASP A 275 18.85 -11.28 -5.59
N LEU A 276 18.92 -9.95 -5.64
CA LEU A 276 20.19 -9.22 -5.71
C LEU A 276 21.02 -9.40 -4.42
N ILE A 277 20.35 -9.41 -3.28
CA ILE A 277 20.98 -9.50 -1.96
C ILE A 277 21.56 -10.90 -1.75
N ASP A 278 20.90 -11.94 -2.26
CA ASP A 278 21.46 -13.29 -2.30
C ASP A 278 22.80 -13.30 -3.06
N GLN A 279 22.82 -12.72 -4.26
CA GLN A 279 24.05 -12.64 -5.07
C GLN A 279 25.16 -11.84 -4.39
N MET A 280 24.83 -10.73 -3.72
CA MET A 280 25.82 -9.90 -3.04
C MET A 280 26.34 -10.57 -1.76
N GLN A 281 25.50 -11.32 -1.04
CA GLN A 281 25.95 -12.10 0.12
C GLN A 281 26.85 -13.27 -0.28
N ASP A 282 26.60 -13.93 -1.40
CA ASP A 282 27.47 -14.98 -1.95
C ASP A 282 28.88 -14.44 -2.27
N GLU A 283 29.00 -13.14 -2.53
CA GLU A 283 30.26 -12.42 -2.72
C GLU A 283 30.86 -11.86 -1.42
N GLY A 284 30.24 -12.15 -0.27
CA GLY A 284 30.72 -11.75 1.05
C GLY A 284 30.24 -10.37 1.54
N VAL A 285 29.30 -9.73 0.85
CA VAL A 285 28.74 -8.45 1.28
C VAL A 285 27.72 -8.65 2.40
N GLN A 286 27.89 -7.98 3.54
CA GLN A 286 26.96 -8.04 4.67
C GLN A 286 25.78 -7.09 4.48
N ILE A 287 24.81 -7.50 3.67
CA ILE A 287 23.65 -6.68 3.29
C ILE A 287 22.33 -7.47 3.44
N GLY A 288 21.25 -6.80 3.85
CA GLY A 288 19.91 -7.38 4.02
C GLY A 288 18.80 -6.46 3.50
N VAL A 289 17.56 -6.94 3.54
CA VAL A 289 16.37 -6.19 3.10
C VAL A 289 15.33 -6.14 4.21
N LEU A 290 14.70 -5.00 4.41
CA LEU A 290 13.54 -4.84 5.27
C LEU A 290 12.39 -4.25 4.45
N GLY A 291 11.40 -5.08 4.15
CA GLY A 291 10.15 -4.62 3.55
C GLY A 291 9.24 -4.02 4.61
N ILE A 292 8.70 -2.82 4.35
CA ILE A 292 7.61 -2.27 5.15
C ILE A 292 6.31 -2.70 4.46
N ILE A 293 5.50 -3.49 5.15
CA ILE A 293 4.23 -4.01 4.62
C ILE A 293 3.11 -3.06 5.03
N ALA A 294 3.02 -2.71 6.31
CA ALA A 294 2.14 -1.64 6.79
C ALA A 294 2.93 -0.33 6.86
N PHE A 295 2.65 0.63 5.98
CA PHE A 295 3.30 1.97 6.03
C PHE A 295 2.52 2.95 6.92
N ARG A 296 1.20 2.78 6.97
CA ARG A 296 0.30 3.48 7.89
C ARG A 296 -0.60 2.44 8.56
N PRO A 297 -0.65 2.37 9.90
CA PRO A 297 0.26 3.04 10.84
C PRO A 297 1.74 2.67 10.60
N PHE A 298 2.66 3.57 10.94
CA PHE A 298 4.09 3.32 10.72
C PHE A 298 4.68 2.44 11.84
N PRO A 299 5.37 1.32 11.52
CA PRO A 299 5.80 0.32 12.49
C PRO A 299 7.17 0.68 13.09
N GLU A 300 7.21 1.76 13.87
CA GLU A 300 8.45 2.32 14.40
C GLU A 300 9.22 1.34 15.29
N ILE A 301 8.52 0.59 16.16
CA ILE A 301 9.16 -0.33 17.11
C ILE A 301 9.81 -1.49 16.38
N GLU A 302 9.08 -2.12 15.46
CA GLU A 302 9.52 -3.27 14.68
C GLU A 302 10.67 -2.88 13.75
N LEU A 303 10.59 -1.70 13.12
CA LEU A 303 11.66 -1.18 12.28
C LEU A 303 12.92 -0.87 13.10
N ARG A 304 12.79 -0.23 14.27
CA ARG A 304 13.94 0.04 15.15
C ARG A 304 14.60 -1.26 15.62
N ASP A 305 13.82 -2.28 15.97
CA ASP A 305 14.35 -3.56 16.41
C ASP A 305 15.12 -4.29 15.30
N ALA A 306 14.59 -4.27 14.08
CA ALA A 306 15.24 -4.85 12.91
C ALA A 306 16.56 -4.16 12.55
N LEU A 307 16.66 -2.84 12.79
CA LEU A 307 17.82 -2.03 12.37
C LEU A 307 18.87 -1.81 13.45
N LYS A 308 18.62 -2.21 14.70
CA LYS A 308 19.48 -1.86 15.87
C LYS A 308 20.95 -2.26 15.74
N ASN A 309 21.27 -3.24 14.90
CA ASN A 309 22.62 -3.77 14.73
C ASN A 309 23.28 -3.35 13.39
N CYS A 310 22.54 -2.68 12.49
CA CYS A 310 23.10 -2.26 11.22
C CYS A 310 23.92 -0.96 11.38
N LYS A 311 24.88 -0.75 10.49
CA LYS A 311 25.66 0.49 10.41
C LYS A 311 25.05 1.48 9.44
N ARG A 312 24.33 0.96 8.43
CA ARG A 312 23.80 1.75 7.33
C ARG A 312 22.41 1.31 6.93
N VAL A 313 21.56 2.28 6.62
CA VAL A 313 20.29 2.08 5.94
C VAL A 313 20.28 2.76 4.59
N ILE A 314 19.68 2.10 3.60
CA ILE A 314 19.42 2.66 2.29
C ILE A 314 17.92 2.55 2.06
N VAL A 315 17.22 3.67 2.00
CA VAL A 315 15.79 3.68 1.67
C VAL A 315 15.64 3.78 0.16
N LEU A 316 15.18 2.70 -0.47
CA LEU A 316 14.80 2.68 -1.87
C LEU A 316 13.30 2.95 -1.94
N GLU A 317 12.93 4.07 -2.53
CA GLU A 317 11.53 4.44 -2.68
C GLU A 317 11.17 4.81 -4.12
N LYS A 318 9.95 4.44 -4.49
CA LYS A 318 9.32 4.73 -5.78
C LYS A 318 8.38 5.93 -5.62
N ALA A 319 8.77 6.92 -4.83
CA ALA A 319 8.07 8.19 -4.68
C ALA A 319 9.11 9.29 -4.48
N PHE A 320 8.71 10.55 -4.70
CA PHE A 320 9.62 11.68 -4.55
C PHE A 320 8.88 12.92 -4.06
N GLN A 321 9.36 13.50 -2.97
CA GLN A 321 8.91 14.78 -2.42
C GLN A 321 9.77 15.91 -3.01
N THR A 322 9.22 16.59 -4.02
CA THR A 322 9.92 17.67 -4.74
C THR A 322 10.42 18.74 -3.77
N GLY A 323 11.72 19.06 -3.86
CA GLY A 323 12.38 20.04 -3.01
C GLY A 323 12.90 19.52 -1.67
N ILE A 324 12.56 18.28 -1.29
CA ILE A 324 12.99 17.66 -0.03
C ILE A 324 13.75 16.36 -0.30
N GLY A 325 13.12 15.34 -0.87
CA GLY A 325 13.75 14.02 -0.99
C GLY A 325 12.74 12.88 -0.92
N GLY A 326 13.04 11.88 -0.11
CA GLY A 326 12.21 10.70 0.06
C GLY A 326 11.11 10.87 1.12
N ILE A 327 9.93 10.33 0.87
CA ILE A 327 8.77 10.34 1.77
C ILE A 327 8.90 9.23 2.82
N VAL A 328 9.21 8.01 2.40
CA VAL A 328 9.41 6.87 3.32
C VAL A 328 10.65 7.11 4.16
N THR A 329 11.65 7.71 3.54
CA THR A 329 12.90 8.14 4.16
C THR A 329 12.66 8.97 5.42
N ASP A 330 11.78 9.96 5.39
CA ASP A 330 11.51 10.85 6.52
C ASP A 330 10.98 10.06 7.74
N ASP A 331 10.08 9.10 7.53
CA ASP A 331 9.56 8.23 8.60
C ASP A 331 10.63 7.27 9.15
N VAL A 332 11.44 6.68 8.26
CA VAL A 332 12.57 5.82 8.67
C VAL A 332 13.57 6.61 9.49
N TYR A 333 13.91 7.83 9.08
CA TYR A 333 14.91 8.67 9.75
C TYR A 333 14.41 9.11 11.13
N ARG A 334 13.13 9.46 11.23
CA ARG A 334 12.46 9.70 12.50
C ARG A 334 12.54 8.48 13.40
N ALA A 335 12.24 7.30 12.87
CA ALA A 335 12.26 6.05 13.63
C ALA A 335 13.66 5.64 14.08
N ILE A 336 14.73 5.88 13.32
CA ILE A 336 16.10 5.54 13.75
C ILE A 336 16.79 6.64 14.56
N ARG A 337 16.09 7.75 14.87
CA ARG A 337 16.68 8.86 15.62
C ARG A 337 17.29 8.37 16.94
N GLY A 338 18.52 8.83 17.21
CA GLY A 338 19.31 8.42 18.37
C GLY A 338 20.13 7.13 18.16
N LEU A 339 19.95 6.43 17.04
CA LEU A 339 20.85 5.36 16.60
C LEU A 339 21.97 5.97 15.74
N ASN A 340 23.20 5.50 15.92
CA ASN A 340 24.34 5.93 15.12
C ASN A 340 24.41 5.15 13.79
N ILE A 341 23.40 5.37 12.93
CA ILE A 341 23.22 4.66 11.66
C ILE A 341 23.37 5.67 10.51
N GLU A 342 24.29 5.38 9.59
CA GLU A 342 24.41 6.12 8.33
C GLU A 342 23.16 5.89 7.47
N HIS A 343 22.68 6.91 6.78
CA HIS A 343 21.49 6.79 5.98
C HIS A 343 21.67 7.38 4.58
N LYS A 344 21.03 6.73 3.61
CA LYS A 344 20.98 7.16 2.21
C LYS A 344 19.59 6.92 1.64
N THR A 345 19.24 7.69 0.63
CA THR A 345 17.97 7.66 -0.09
C THR A 345 18.24 7.42 -1.56
N LEU A 346 17.62 6.37 -2.10
CA LEU A 346 17.63 6.06 -3.51
C LEU A 346 16.22 6.24 -4.08
N ILE A 347 16.06 7.25 -4.93
CA ILE A 347 14.85 7.42 -5.73
C ILE A 347 15.00 6.59 -7.00
N ALA A 348 14.06 5.68 -7.23
CA ALA A 348 14.09 4.78 -8.39
C ALA A 348 12.70 4.53 -8.95
N GLY A 349 12.64 4.15 -10.23
CA GLY A 349 11.40 3.64 -10.84
C GLY A 349 10.25 4.62 -11.02
N LEU A 350 10.46 5.92 -10.80
CA LEU A 350 9.42 6.93 -10.98
C LEU A 350 8.80 6.81 -12.37
N GLY A 351 7.47 6.82 -12.42
CA GLY A 351 6.74 6.71 -13.68
C GLY A 351 7.09 5.48 -14.50
N GLY A 352 7.37 4.33 -13.86
CA GLY A 352 7.66 3.06 -14.53
C GLY A 352 9.06 2.93 -15.11
N ARG A 353 9.99 3.82 -14.75
CA ARG A 353 11.37 3.71 -15.23
C ARG A 353 11.96 2.35 -14.82
N PRO A 354 12.63 1.60 -15.71
CA PRO A 354 13.19 0.30 -15.33
C PRO A 354 14.19 0.40 -14.18
N ILE A 355 14.07 -0.50 -13.21
CA ILE A 355 15.04 -0.69 -12.13
C ILE A 355 15.78 -1.99 -12.41
N THR A 356 16.95 -1.91 -13.03
CA THR A 356 17.71 -3.12 -13.40
C THR A 356 18.58 -3.61 -12.24
N THR A 357 18.75 -4.93 -12.12
CA THR A 357 19.65 -5.54 -11.12
C THR A 357 21.08 -5.01 -11.25
N ALA A 358 21.56 -4.75 -12.48
CA ALA A 358 22.88 -4.20 -12.72
C ALA A 358 23.04 -2.76 -12.17
N ALA A 359 22.05 -1.89 -12.43
CA ALA A 359 22.05 -0.53 -11.91
C ALA A 359 21.95 -0.50 -10.38
N LEU A 360 21.05 -1.31 -9.80
CA LEU A 360 20.91 -1.45 -8.36
C LEU A 360 22.21 -1.96 -7.71
N ARG A 361 22.79 -3.04 -8.25
CA ARG A 361 24.07 -3.59 -7.75
C ARG A 361 25.15 -2.51 -7.75
N LYS A 362 25.31 -1.80 -8.87
CA LYS A 362 26.29 -0.71 -8.99
C LYS A 362 26.07 0.34 -7.90
N TYR A 363 24.83 0.81 -7.75
CA TYR A 363 24.50 1.80 -6.72
C TYR A 363 24.79 1.27 -5.31
N LEU A 364 24.33 0.07 -4.95
CA LEU A 364 24.52 -0.50 -3.62
C LEU A 364 26.00 -0.65 -3.28
N SER A 365 26.84 -1.11 -4.22
CA SER A 365 28.29 -1.18 -4.03
C SER A 365 28.91 0.19 -3.78
N GLN A 366 28.54 1.21 -4.55
CA GLN A 366 29.02 2.59 -4.36
C GLN A 366 28.51 3.20 -3.05
N ALA A 367 27.27 2.91 -2.67
CA ALA A 367 26.67 3.35 -1.42
C ALA A 367 27.38 2.74 -0.21
N ILE A 368 27.76 1.46 -0.29
CA ILE A 368 28.53 0.76 0.75
C ILE A 368 29.92 1.37 0.89
N ALA A 369 30.55 1.74 -0.22
CA ALA A 369 31.84 2.41 -0.28
C ALA A 369 31.79 3.92 0.08
N ASN A 370 30.61 4.45 0.41
CA ASN A 370 30.39 5.88 0.69
C ASN A 370 30.74 6.82 -0.48
N GLU A 371 30.58 6.34 -1.72
CA GLU A 371 30.87 7.08 -2.96
C GLU A 371 29.66 7.80 -3.57
N VAL A 372 28.49 7.71 -2.92
CA VAL A 372 27.25 8.37 -3.35
C VAL A 372 26.77 9.40 -2.34
N SER A 373 26.10 10.44 -2.83
CA SER A 373 25.42 11.44 -2.00
C SER A 373 24.30 10.81 -1.18
N GLU A 374 23.88 11.51 -0.13
CA GLU A 374 22.76 11.10 0.73
C GLU A 374 21.48 10.86 -0.09
N LEU A 375 21.13 11.75 -1.02
CA LEU A 375 20.06 11.58 -1.98
C LEU A 375 20.64 11.25 -3.36
N THR A 376 20.18 10.15 -3.96
CA THR A 376 20.56 9.73 -5.31
C THR A 376 19.32 9.33 -6.12
N PHE A 377 19.32 9.66 -7.42
CA PHE A 377 18.34 9.16 -8.38
C PHE A 377 18.98 8.08 -9.24
N LEU A 378 18.41 6.87 -9.24
CA LEU A 378 18.93 5.76 -10.02
C LEU A 378 18.85 6.07 -11.53
N ASP A 379 19.97 5.92 -12.21
CA ASP A 379 20.12 6.14 -13.66
C ASP A 379 19.64 7.51 -14.19
N LEU A 380 19.58 8.56 -13.35
CA LEU A 380 19.24 9.90 -13.81
C LEU A 380 20.23 10.34 -14.92
N ASP A 381 19.68 10.79 -16.05
CA ASP A 381 20.49 11.35 -17.13
C ASP A 381 20.93 12.77 -16.75
N LYS A 382 22.07 12.85 -16.04
CA LYS A 382 22.61 14.10 -15.53
C LYS A 382 23.02 15.05 -16.65
N GLU A 383 23.41 14.55 -17.82
CA GLU A 383 23.80 15.38 -18.95
C GLU A 383 22.59 16.12 -19.49
N VAL A 384 21.50 15.40 -19.77
CA VAL A 384 20.23 15.99 -20.23
C VAL A 384 19.67 16.97 -19.21
N VAL A 385 19.62 16.57 -17.94
CA VAL A 385 19.08 17.44 -16.86
C VAL A 385 19.93 18.71 -16.70
N THR A 386 21.26 18.58 -16.70
CA THR A 386 22.15 19.74 -16.55
C THR A 386 22.02 20.69 -17.73
N ALA A 387 21.94 20.16 -18.95
CA ALA A 387 21.75 20.95 -20.16
C ALA A 387 20.41 21.72 -20.13
N GLU A 388 19.33 21.06 -19.72
CA GLU A 388 18.01 21.69 -19.64
C GLU A 388 17.96 22.77 -18.55
N LEU A 389 18.49 22.49 -17.36
CA LEU A 389 18.58 23.50 -16.29
C LEU A 389 19.45 24.70 -16.70
N ALA A 390 20.52 24.48 -17.47
CA ALA A 390 21.33 25.57 -18.00
C ALA A 390 20.54 26.41 -19.03
N ARG A 391 19.74 25.75 -19.90
CA ARG A 391 18.84 26.42 -20.85
C ARG A 391 17.78 27.24 -20.14
N GLU A 392 17.15 26.73 -19.09
CA GLU A 392 16.15 27.48 -18.32
C GLU A 392 16.76 28.70 -17.61
N ARG A 393 17.98 28.56 -17.08
CA ARG A 393 18.69 29.66 -16.42
C ARG A 393 19.10 30.76 -17.38
N SER A 394 19.42 30.45 -18.63
CA SER A 394 19.77 31.47 -19.63
C SER A 394 18.56 32.23 -20.18
N LEU A 395 17.34 31.73 -19.94
CA LEU A 395 16.08 32.39 -20.30
C LEU A 395 15.54 33.33 -19.21
N ARG A 396 16.15 33.33 -18.01
CA ARG A 396 15.83 34.25 -16.90
C ARG A 396 16.79 35.42 -16.91
#